data_AF-A0A822GPK7-F1
#
_entry.id   AF-A0A822GPK7-F1
#
_cell.length_a   1.000
_cell.length_b   1.000
_cell.length_c   1.000
_cell.angle_alpha   90.00
_cell.angle_beta   90.00
_cell.angle_gamma   90.00
#
_symmetry.space_group_name_H-M   'P 1'
#
loop_
_entity.id
_entity.type
_entity.pdbx_description
1 polymer ?
#
loop_
_entity_poly.entity_id
_entity_poly.type
_entity_poly.pdbx_seq_one_letter_code
_entity_poly.pdbx_strand_id
1 'polypeptide(L)'
;TGSLMWKRGSNGTTTGTNPRPTVDHTTYRSTGSYMYLSSANGTLSNSPARLITPVLREASSTCLIEFWVYLTGLSSNQLNVMLLTGNQIERATLQRFHYQTMTNWTKATVEIGRVDVPFQISFESQRSIIWGAVAIDDIKNTSLSFTT
;
A
#
# COMPACT_ATOMS: atom_id res chain seq x y z
N THR A 1 -6.70 22.43 -4.34
CA THR A 1 -6.96 21.14 -5.01
C THR A 1 -6.51 20.02 -4.10
N GLY A 2 -7.42 19.16 -3.66
CA GLY A 2 -7.13 18.16 -2.63
C GLY A 2 -6.44 16.93 -3.21
N SER A 3 -5.17 16.72 -2.86
CA SER A 3 -4.42 15.53 -3.30
C SER A 3 -5.05 14.25 -2.76
N LEU A 4 -5.14 13.23 -3.61
CA LEU A 4 -5.55 11.90 -3.19
C LEU A 4 -4.45 11.31 -2.30
N MET A 5 -4.77 11.01 -1.04
CA MET A 5 -3.80 10.57 -0.05
C MET A 5 -4.30 9.38 0.76
N TRP A 6 -3.36 8.49 1.09
CA TRP A 6 -3.56 7.45 2.08
C TRP A 6 -3.91 8.09 3.43
N LYS A 7 -4.87 7.48 4.15
CA LYS A 7 -5.24 7.92 5.49
C LYS A 7 -5.00 6.80 6.50
N ARG A 8 -4.64 7.19 7.72
CA ARG A 8 -4.64 6.27 8.85
C ARG A 8 -6.09 5.93 9.21
N GLY A 9 -6.37 4.64 9.38
CA GLY A 9 -7.68 4.12 9.71
C GLY A 9 -7.65 3.25 10.95
N SER A 10 -8.80 3.20 11.63
CA SER A 10 -9.14 2.28 12.70
C SER A 10 -10.67 2.10 12.70
N ASN A 11 -11.16 1.08 13.42
CA ASN A 11 -12.58 0.81 13.63
C ASN A 11 -13.46 1.05 12.37
N GLY A 12 -13.15 0.32 11.29
CA GLY A 12 -13.79 0.50 9.98
C GLY A 12 -15.17 -0.11 9.85
N THR A 13 -15.75 0.05 8.66
CA THR A 13 -16.93 -0.69 8.22
C THR A 13 -16.62 -1.28 6.85
N THR A 14 -16.96 -2.54 6.61
CA THR A 14 -16.76 -3.14 5.28
C THR A 14 -17.76 -2.59 4.27
N THR A 15 -18.93 -2.10 4.72
CA THR A 15 -20.02 -1.55 3.91
C THR A 15 -20.13 -0.02 4.05
N GLY A 16 -21.01 0.59 3.26
CA GLY A 16 -21.31 2.03 3.29
C GLY A 16 -20.42 2.86 2.36
N THR A 17 -20.37 4.17 2.60
CA THR A 17 -19.72 5.16 1.72
C THR A 17 -18.20 5.29 1.92
N ASN A 18 -17.68 4.77 3.04
CA ASN A 18 -16.26 4.79 3.40
C ASN A 18 -15.81 3.37 3.84
N PRO A 19 -15.90 2.37 2.93
CA PRO A 19 -15.52 1.01 3.27
C PRO A 19 -14.03 0.95 3.61
N ARG A 20 -13.67 0.20 4.65
CA ARG A 20 -12.29 -0.09 5.09
C ARG A 20 -12.29 -1.22 6.14
N PRO A 21 -11.14 -1.83 6.47
CA PRO A 21 -11.07 -2.92 7.46
C PRO A 21 -11.67 -2.55 8.81
N THR A 22 -12.52 -3.43 9.37
CA THR A 22 -13.13 -3.22 10.70
C THR A 22 -12.09 -3.30 11.82
N VAL A 23 -11.06 -4.11 11.61
CA VAL A 23 -9.98 -4.35 12.56
C VAL A 23 -8.62 -4.21 11.89
N ASP A 24 -7.66 -3.82 12.71
CA ASP A 24 -6.23 -3.84 12.42
C ASP A 24 -5.71 -5.28 12.30
N HIS A 25 -4.75 -5.50 11.40
CA HIS A 25 -4.24 -6.85 11.17
C HIS A 25 -3.45 -7.34 12.40
N THR A 26 -2.53 -6.50 12.91
CA THR A 26 -1.63 -6.86 14.01
C THR A 26 -2.36 -7.36 15.24
N THR A 27 -3.44 -6.67 15.61
CA THR A 27 -4.15 -6.88 16.88
C THR A 27 -5.47 -7.64 16.73
N TYR A 28 -5.99 -7.76 15.50
CA TYR A 28 -7.39 -8.16 15.22
C TYR A 28 -8.41 -7.39 16.07
N ARG A 29 -8.07 -6.15 16.46
CA ARG A 29 -8.92 -5.27 17.26
C ARG A 29 -9.25 -4.00 16.48
N SER A 30 -10.40 -3.41 16.79
CA SER A 30 -10.83 -2.13 16.22
C SER A 30 -9.96 -0.94 16.65
N THR A 31 -9.15 -1.12 17.70
CA THR A 31 -8.27 -0.10 18.29
C THR A 31 -6.88 -0.01 17.66
N GLY A 32 -6.50 -0.94 16.77
CA GLY A 32 -5.22 -0.86 16.07
C GLY A 32 -5.22 0.18 14.95
N SER A 33 -4.24 0.15 14.05
CA SER A 33 -4.06 1.17 13.02
C SER A 33 -3.44 0.64 11.75
N TYR A 34 -4.11 0.90 10.64
CA TYR A 34 -3.63 0.59 9.30
C TYR A 34 -3.66 1.85 8.41
N MET A 35 -3.04 1.77 7.24
CA MET A 35 -3.18 2.81 6.20
C MET A 35 -4.20 2.35 5.16
N TYR A 36 -5.11 3.24 4.74
CA TYR A 36 -6.12 2.90 3.75
C TYR A 36 -6.42 4.04 2.76
N LEU A 37 -6.98 3.63 1.63
CA LEU A 37 -7.58 4.46 0.61
C LEU A 37 -8.93 3.85 0.23
N SER A 38 -10.00 4.64 0.26
CA SER A 38 -11.35 4.22 -0.11
C SER A 38 -12.00 5.20 -1.07
N SER A 39 -13.19 4.87 -1.55
CA SER A 39 -14.07 5.80 -2.26
C SER A 39 -14.39 7.08 -1.47
N ALA A 40 -14.21 7.17 -0.15
CA ALA A 40 -14.45 8.41 0.59
C ALA A 40 -13.24 9.36 0.64
N ASN A 41 -12.07 8.93 0.14
CA ASN A 41 -10.82 9.68 0.30
C ASN A 41 -10.57 10.62 -0.89
N GLY A 42 -10.52 11.93 -0.63
CA GLY A 42 -10.10 12.94 -1.62
C GLY A 42 -11.02 13.06 -2.83
N THR A 43 -10.59 13.83 -3.82
CA THR A 43 -11.27 13.94 -5.11
C THR A 43 -10.73 12.92 -6.10
N LEU A 44 -11.57 12.48 -7.05
CA LEU A 44 -11.11 11.68 -8.19
C LEU A 44 -9.98 12.44 -8.90
N SER A 45 -8.88 11.74 -9.15
CA SER A 45 -7.68 12.27 -9.77
C SER A 45 -7.09 11.21 -10.69
N ASN A 46 -6.49 11.65 -11.79
CA ASN A 46 -5.73 10.76 -12.69
C ASN A 46 -4.43 10.29 -12.02
N SER A 47 -3.95 11.01 -11.02
CA SER A 47 -2.75 10.63 -10.26
C SER A 47 -3.11 9.68 -9.10
N PRO A 48 -2.34 8.60 -8.90
CA PRO A 48 -2.57 7.68 -7.78
C PRO A 48 -2.18 8.31 -6.44
N ALA A 49 -2.80 7.85 -5.37
CA ALA A 49 -2.32 8.08 -4.01
C ALA A 49 -1.04 7.28 -3.80
N ARG A 50 -0.01 7.88 -3.22
CA ARG A 50 1.28 7.22 -2.96
C ARG A 50 1.58 7.22 -1.47
N LEU A 51 1.92 6.05 -0.93
CA LEU A 51 2.58 5.92 0.36
C LEU A 51 4.01 5.47 0.08
N ILE A 52 4.98 6.31 0.40
CA ILE A 52 6.38 6.10 0.02
C ILE A 52 7.20 5.87 1.29
N THR A 53 8.06 4.87 1.28
CA THR A 53 9.01 4.62 2.38
C THR A 53 10.01 5.77 2.52
N PRO A 54 10.73 5.88 3.66
CA PRO A 54 11.98 6.62 3.70
C PRO A 54 12.97 6.13 2.63
N VAL A 55 14.00 6.92 2.37
CA VAL A 55 15.09 6.52 1.46
C VAL A 55 15.87 5.35 2.08
N LEU A 56 15.98 4.28 1.32
CA LEU A 56 16.73 3.06 1.62
C LEU A 56 18.07 3.12 0.88
N ARG A 57 19.13 2.49 1.41
CA ARG A 57 20.47 2.58 0.82
C ARG A 57 20.69 1.59 -0.30
N GLU A 58 20.75 0.32 0.05
CA GLU A 58 21.00 -0.79 -0.86
C GLU A 58 20.18 -2.01 -0.44
N ALA A 59 19.96 -2.91 -1.39
CA ALA A 59 19.24 -4.16 -1.19
C ALA A 59 20.07 -5.33 -1.72
N SER A 60 20.13 -6.43 -0.97
CA SER A 60 20.72 -7.67 -1.44
C SER A 60 19.85 -8.32 -2.53
N SER A 61 20.42 -9.28 -3.27
CA SER A 61 19.66 -10.06 -4.27
C SER A 61 18.47 -10.82 -3.71
N THR A 62 18.45 -11.10 -2.40
CA THR A 62 17.37 -11.81 -1.71
C THR A 62 16.44 -10.88 -0.93
N CYS A 63 16.52 -9.56 -1.16
CA CYS A 63 15.72 -8.61 -0.40
C CYS A 63 14.24 -8.71 -0.78
N LEU A 64 13.40 -8.86 0.24
CA LEU A 64 11.96 -8.92 0.13
C LEU A 64 11.33 -7.81 0.97
N ILE A 65 10.14 -7.37 0.54
CA ILE A 65 9.21 -6.63 1.38
C ILE A 65 7.99 -7.49 1.67
N GLU A 66 7.64 -7.58 2.94
CA GLU A 66 6.46 -8.28 3.43
C GLU A 66 5.50 -7.27 4.04
N PHE A 67 4.21 -7.41 3.77
CA PHE A 67 3.18 -6.56 4.35
C PHE A 67 1.84 -7.27 4.32
N TRP A 68 0.86 -6.72 5.01
CA TRP A 68 -0.52 -7.19 4.94
C TRP A 68 -1.32 -6.25 4.06
N VAL A 69 -2.13 -6.83 3.17
CA VAL A 69 -2.97 -6.09 2.25
C VAL A 69 -4.41 -6.53 2.37
N TYR A 70 -5.32 -5.56 2.32
CA TYR A 70 -6.75 -5.77 2.24
C TYR A 70 -7.24 -5.06 0.98
N LEU A 71 -7.89 -5.81 0.09
CA LEU A 71 -8.47 -5.29 -1.15
C LEU A 71 -9.95 -5.67 -1.20
N THR A 72 -10.81 -4.67 -1.31
CA THR A 72 -12.24 -4.86 -1.53
C THR A 72 -12.76 -3.93 -2.62
N GLY A 73 -13.88 -4.30 -3.23
CA GLY A 73 -14.56 -3.51 -4.25
C GLY A 73 -14.51 -4.13 -5.63
N LEU A 74 -14.67 -3.28 -6.63
CA LEU A 74 -14.76 -3.71 -8.02
C LEU A 74 -13.39 -4.01 -8.61
N SER A 75 -13.39 -4.62 -9.80
CA SER A 75 -12.18 -5.11 -10.46
C SER A 75 -11.11 -4.04 -10.76
N SER A 76 -11.50 -2.76 -10.78
CA SER A 76 -10.59 -1.64 -10.95
C SER A 76 -9.79 -1.27 -9.70
N ASN A 77 -10.12 -1.84 -8.53
CA ASN A 77 -9.34 -1.61 -7.31
C ASN A 77 -8.08 -2.45 -7.33
N GLN A 78 -6.94 -1.75 -7.22
CA GLN A 78 -5.62 -2.37 -7.28
C GLN A 78 -4.63 -1.64 -6.37
N LEU A 79 -3.58 -2.37 -6.00
CA LEU A 79 -2.38 -1.84 -5.36
C LEU A 79 -1.18 -2.14 -6.25
N ASN A 80 -0.41 -1.12 -6.60
CA ASN A 80 0.88 -1.26 -7.28
C ASN A 80 2.01 -1.03 -6.28
N VAL A 81 2.98 -1.94 -6.25
CA VAL A 81 4.23 -1.75 -5.51
C VAL A 81 5.30 -1.38 -6.52
N MET A 82 5.90 -0.20 -6.32
CA MET A 82 6.85 0.40 -7.24
C MET A 82 8.21 0.57 -6.57
N LEU A 83 9.28 0.28 -7.31
CA LEU A 83 10.64 0.67 -6.97
C LEU A 83 10.91 2.05 -7.58
N LEU A 84 11.41 2.98 -6.75
CA LEU A 84 11.77 4.34 -7.14
C LEU A 84 13.27 4.55 -6.96
N THR A 85 13.97 4.94 -8.02
CA THR A 85 15.41 5.30 -8.03
C THR A 85 15.62 6.69 -8.64
N GLY A 86 16.85 7.22 -8.57
CA GLY A 86 17.19 8.49 -9.20
C GLY A 86 16.33 9.67 -8.73
N ASN A 87 16.13 9.79 -7.42
CA ASN A 87 15.22 10.80 -6.83
C ASN A 87 13.78 10.71 -7.39
N GLN A 88 13.25 9.49 -7.49
CA GLN A 88 11.90 9.16 -7.97
C GLN A 88 11.65 9.41 -9.48
N ILE A 89 12.68 9.72 -10.25
CA ILE A 89 12.60 9.88 -11.71
C ILE A 89 12.41 8.50 -12.37
N GLU A 90 13.20 7.53 -11.95
CA GLU A 90 13.15 6.16 -12.45
C GLU A 90 12.17 5.33 -11.62
N ARG A 91 11.28 4.61 -12.31
CA ARG A 91 10.15 3.91 -11.68
C ARG A 91 9.96 2.55 -12.33
N ALA A 92 10.04 1.49 -11.54
CA ALA A 92 9.77 0.12 -11.97
C ALA A 92 8.62 -0.48 -11.18
N THR A 93 7.72 -1.21 -11.84
CA THR A 93 6.68 -1.97 -11.15
C THR A 93 7.28 -3.28 -10.65
N LEU A 94 7.22 -3.51 -9.33
CA LEU A 94 7.62 -4.77 -8.72
C LEU A 94 6.46 -5.77 -8.71
N GLN A 95 5.28 -5.33 -8.25
CA GLN A 95 4.10 -6.19 -8.14
C GLN A 95 2.81 -5.40 -8.33
N ARG A 96 1.80 -6.06 -8.92
CA ARG A 96 0.41 -5.59 -8.92
C ARG A 96 -0.47 -6.56 -8.15
N PHE A 97 -1.28 -6.02 -7.26
CA PHE A 97 -2.33 -6.75 -6.56
C PHE A 97 -3.67 -6.24 -7.07
N HIS A 98 -4.49 -7.16 -7.56
CA HIS A 98 -5.84 -6.87 -8.01
C HIS A 98 -6.84 -7.27 -6.94
N TYR A 99 -8.06 -6.76 -7.08
CA TYR A 99 -9.19 -7.19 -6.25
C TYR A 99 -9.23 -8.72 -6.10
N GLN A 100 -9.63 -9.17 -4.91
CA GLN A 100 -9.93 -10.57 -4.63
C GLN A 100 -11.35 -10.64 -4.07
N THR A 101 -12.07 -11.72 -4.32
CA THR A 101 -13.43 -11.95 -3.81
C THR A 101 -13.48 -12.09 -2.29
N MET A 102 -12.34 -12.41 -1.64
CA MET A 102 -12.23 -12.57 -0.19
C MET A 102 -11.81 -11.25 0.47
N THR A 103 -12.63 -10.76 1.40
CA THR A 103 -12.46 -9.48 2.11
C THR A 103 -11.65 -9.63 3.41
N ASN A 104 -10.56 -10.38 3.39
CA ASN A 104 -9.69 -10.57 4.56
C ASN A 104 -8.31 -9.95 4.32
N TRP A 105 -7.58 -9.71 5.41
CA TRP A 105 -6.17 -9.38 5.33
C TRP A 105 -5.39 -10.56 4.73
N THR A 106 -4.60 -10.28 3.70
CA THR A 106 -3.77 -11.26 3.02
C THR A 106 -2.31 -10.84 3.15
N LYS A 107 -1.44 -11.77 3.51
CA LYS A 107 0.01 -11.52 3.54
C LYS A 107 0.52 -11.43 2.10
N ALA A 108 1.26 -10.36 1.82
CA ALA A 108 1.94 -10.11 0.56
C ALA A 108 3.45 -10.15 0.76
N THR A 109 4.15 -10.78 -0.18
CA THR A 109 5.62 -10.80 -0.25
C THR A 109 6.01 -10.37 -1.65
N VAL A 110 6.87 -9.35 -1.76
CA VAL A 110 7.33 -8.79 -3.04
C VAL A 110 8.86 -8.80 -3.06
N GLU A 111 9.42 -9.36 -4.13
CA GLU A 111 10.86 -9.33 -4.37
C GLU A 111 11.30 -7.93 -4.79
N ILE A 112 12.26 -7.37 -4.06
CA ILE A 112 12.94 -6.12 -4.45
C ILE A 112 14.14 -6.47 -5.33
N GLY A 113 14.86 -7.54 -4.99
CA GLY A 113 16.11 -7.91 -5.64
C GLY A 113 17.26 -6.95 -5.31
N ARG A 114 18.38 -7.10 -6.04
CA ARG A 114 19.59 -6.32 -5.79
C ARG A 114 19.44 -4.88 -6.27
N VAL A 115 19.68 -3.92 -5.39
CA VAL A 115 19.66 -2.49 -5.70
C VAL A 115 20.89 -1.84 -5.08
N ASP A 116 21.75 -1.23 -5.90
CA ASP A 116 23.05 -0.68 -5.47
C ASP A 116 23.06 0.85 -5.34
N VAL A 117 21.87 1.46 -5.40
CA VAL A 117 21.69 2.91 -5.34
C VAL A 117 20.58 3.26 -4.36
N PRO A 118 20.58 4.47 -3.77
CA PRO A 118 19.49 4.90 -2.91
C PRO A 118 18.13 4.78 -3.60
N PHE A 119 17.17 4.19 -2.91
CA PHE A 119 15.86 3.88 -3.48
C PHE A 119 14.72 4.04 -2.47
N GLN A 120 13.49 4.06 -2.96
CA GLN A 120 12.28 4.03 -2.13
C GLN A 120 11.30 3.00 -2.70
N ILE A 121 10.43 2.47 -1.83
CA ILE A 121 9.29 1.67 -2.25
C ILE A 121 8.04 2.55 -2.15
N SER A 122 7.21 2.51 -3.20
CA SER A 122 5.96 3.27 -3.28
C SER A 122 4.78 2.33 -3.45
N PHE A 123 3.82 2.47 -2.54
CA PHE A 123 2.53 1.78 -2.56
C PHE A 123 1.50 2.71 -3.20
N GLU A 124 1.05 2.36 -4.40
CA GLU A 124 0.24 3.23 -5.24
C GLU A 124 -1.13 2.63 -5.53
N SER A 125 -2.17 3.40 -5.25
CA SER A 125 -3.54 3.02 -5.55
C SER A 125 -4.34 4.21 -6.04
N GLN A 126 -5.29 3.95 -6.93
CA GLN A 126 -6.28 4.94 -7.34
C GLN A 126 -7.50 4.82 -6.44
N ARG A 127 -8.19 5.94 -6.25
CA ARG A 127 -9.45 5.97 -5.51
C ARG A 127 -10.48 5.09 -6.23
N SER A 128 -11.16 4.23 -5.49
CA SER A 128 -12.33 3.52 -6.00
C SER A 128 -13.39 4.53 -6.46
N ILE A 129 -13.94 4.34 -7.67
CA ILE A 129 -14.94 5.26 -8.22
C ILE A 129 -16.29 5.10 -7.50
N ILE A 130 -16.75 3.85 -7.39
CA ILE A 130 -18.08 3.51 -6.89
C ILE A 130 -18.00 3.08 -5.43
N TRP A 131 -17.25 2.02 -5.15
CA TRP A 131 -17.14 1.44 -3.82
C TRP A 131 -15.89 0.58 -3.71
N GLY A 132 -15.31 0.55 -2.51
CA GLY A 132 -14.22 -0.32 -2.16
C GLY A 132 -13.07 0.39 -1.47
N ALA A 133 -12.09 -0.40 -1.07
CA ALA A 133 -10.97 0.04 -0.28
C ALA A 133 -9.72 -0.76 -0.58
N VAL A 134 -8.59 -0.09 -0.50
CA VAL A 134 -7.27 -0.69 -0.37
C VAL A 134 -6.75 -0.31 1.01
N ALA A 135 -6.29 -1.28 1.78
CA ALA A 135 -5.58 -1.01 3.02
C ALA A 135 -4.30 -1.85 3.09
N ILE A 136 -3.29 -1.30 3.75
CA ILE A 136 -2.02 -1.95 4.01
C ILE A 136 -1.63 -1.77 5.48
N ASP A 137 -0.94 -2.77 6.02
CA ASP A 137 -0.50 -2.82 7.41
C ASP A 137 0.81 -3.61 7.53
N ASP A 138 1.50 -3.49 8.67
CA ASP A 138 2.60 -4.38 9.07
C ASP A 138 3.75 -4.49 8.04
N ILE A 139 4.13 -3.37 7.40
CA ILE A 139 5.19 -3.33 6.38
C ILE A 139 6.55 -3.64 7.03
N LYS A 140 7.21 -4.69 6.55
CA LYS A 140 8.50 -5.19 7.03
C LYS A 140 9.41 -5.55 5.85
N ASN A 141 10.71 -5.48 6.07
CA ASN A 141 11.72 -5.83 5.08
C ASN A 141 12.72 -6.81 5.69
N THR A 142 13.23 -7.75 4.88
CA THR A 142 14.08 -8.84 5.39
C THR A 142 15.58 -8.57 5.29
N SER A 143 16.04 -7.55 4.54
CA SER A 143 17.47 -7.22 4.42
C SER A 143 17.74 -5.83 3.84
N LEU A 144 17.42 -4.76 4.58
CA LEU A 144 17.78 -3.37 4.20
C LEU A 144 18.80 -2.79 5.17
N SER A 145 19.71 -1.95 4.66
CA SER A 145 20.53 -1.06 5.49
C SER A 145 19.92 0.35 5.51
N PHE A 146 19.66 0.87 6.70
CA PHE A 146 19.21 2.25 6.92
C PHE A 146 20.43 3.19 7.11
N THR A 147 20.26 4.49 6.90
CA THR A 147 21.21 5.51 7.39
C THR A 147 20.72 6.02 8.75
N THR A 148 21.64 6.13 9.71
CA THR A 148 21.52 7.00 10.90
C THR A 148 22.05 8.39 10.58
#